data_AF-A0A1G7RP13-F1
#
_entry.id   AF-A0A1G7RP13-F1
#
_cell.length_a   1.000
_cell.length_b   1.000
_cell.length_c   1.000
_cell.angle_alpha   90.00
_cell.angle_beta   90.00
_cell.angle_gamma   90.00
#
_symmetry.space_group_name_H-M   'P 1'
#
loop_
_entity.id
_entity.type
_entity.pdbx_description
1 polymer ?
#
loop_
_entity_poly.entity_id
_entity_poly.type
_entity_poly.pdbx_seq_one_letter_code
_entity_poly.pdbx_strand_id
1 'polypeptide(L)'
;MRPLQEILIEALEHWDGESASMPAIKAIQELAFDGRFLEVTALLRCFVERFGRSNLTFTVGRVPGILLNKYVYRYADASHDVVDEYWGEREAGQAIIDAALEEGQLDTVMGKIIREINEKALSRSTTSGLGSPP
;
A
#
# COMPACT_ATOMS: atom_id res chain seq x y z
N MET A 1 -1.16 -6.42 -17.29
CA MET A 1 -1.51 -5.09 -16.75
C MET A 1 -2.58 -4.49 -17.63
N ARG A 2 -3.76 -4.16 -17.08
CA ARG A 2 -4.80 -3.44 -17.82
C ARG A 2 -4.44 -1.95 -17.95
N PRO A 3 -4.90 -1.26 -19.00
CA PRO A 3 -4.73 0.19 -19.12
C PRO A 3 -5.37 0.96 -17.96
N LEU A 4 -4.72 2.04 -17.52
CA LEU A 4 -5.25 2.89 -16.43
C LEU A 4 -6.69 3.33 -16.67
N GLN A 5 -6.98 3.79 -17.90
CA GLN A 5 -8.29 4.32 -18.26
C GLN A 5 -9.40 3.29 -18.05
N GLU A 6 -9.16 2.02 -18.35
CA GLU A 6 -10.13 0.95 -18.17
C GLU A 6 -10.43 0.70 -16.69
N ILE A 7 -9.39 0.67 -15.86
CA ILE A 7 -9.50 0.51 -14.40
C ILE A 7 -10.28 1.69 -13.79
N LEU A 8 -9.98 2.92 -14.23
CA LEU A 8 -10.64 4.13 -13.73
C LEU A 8 -12.12 4.18 -14.12
N ILE A 9 -12.46 3.86 -15.37
CA ILE A 9 -13.85 3.85 -15.86
C ILE A 9 -14.68 2.88 -15.03
N GLU A 10 -14.23 1.63 -14.91
CA GLU A 10 -14.94 0.59 -14.15
C GLU A 10 -15.13 1.00 -12.67
N ALA A 11 -14.09 1.57 -12.06
CA ALA A 11 -14.15 1.99 -10.67
C ALA A 11 -15.11 3.18 -10.44
N LEU A 12 -15.16 4.13 -11.37
CA LEU A 12 -15.98 5.34 -11.26
C LEU A 12 -17.45 5.10 -11.64
N GLU A 13 -17.73 4.28 -12.65
CA GLU A 13 -19.09 3.95 -13.10
C GLU A 13 -19.86 3.14 -12.05
N HIS A 14 -19.16 2.31 -11.28
CA HIS A 14 -19.77 1.39 -10.33
C HIS A 14 -19.60 1.82 -8.86
N TRP A 15 -19.17 3.06 -8.61
CA TRP A 15 -19.15 3.61 -7.25
C TRP A 15 -20.49 4.30 -6.92
N ASP A 16 -21.14 3.89 -5.84
CA ASP A 16 -22.47 4.36 -5.42
C ASP A 16 -22.46 5.57 -4.48
N GLY A 17 -21.31 5.91 -3.90
CA GLY A 17 -21.11 7.11 -3.09
C GLY A 17 -21.30 6.88 -1.59
N GLU A 18 -21.84 5.74 -1.18
CA GLU A 18 -22.32 5.53 0.19
C GLU A 18 -21.39 4.67 1.05
N SER A 19 -20.62 3.75 0.47
CA SER A 19 -19.66 2.89 1.19
C SER A 19 -18.63 2.30 0.24
N ALA A 20 -17.65 1.55 0.76
CA ALA A 20 -16.60 0.90 -0.03
C ALA A 20 -17.16 0.21 -1.27
N SER A 21 -17.05 0.89 -2.41
CA SER A 21 -17.38 0.24 -3.65
C SER A 21 -16.30 -0.82 -3.87
N MET A 22 -16.74 -2.07 -3.93
CA MET A 22 -15.88 -3.17 -4.34
C MET A 22 -15.12 -2.85 -5.64
N PRO A 23 -15.69 -2.13 -6.63
CA PRO A 23 -14.96 -1.66 -7.81
C PRO A 23 -13.70 -0.84 -7.49
N ALA A 24 -13.76 0.12 -6.57
CA ALA A 24 -12.57 0.89 -6.24
C ALA A 24 -11.57 0.14 -5.39
N ILE A 25 -12.02 -0.70 -4.46
CA ILE A 25 -11.10 -1.58 -3.74
C ILE A 25 -10.36 -2.49 -4.74
N LYS A 26 -11.06 -3.04 -5.73
CA LYS A 26 -10.45 -3.83 -6.80
C LYS A 26 -9.46 -3.03 -7.63
N ALA A 27 -9.81 -1.81 -8.02
CA ALA A 27 -8.91 -0.92 -8.76
C ALA A 27 -7.64 -0.62 -7.96
N ILE A 28 -7.76 -0.28 -6.67
CA ILE A 28 -6.61 -0.05 -5.78
C ILE A 28 -5.78 -1.31 -5.64
N GLN A 29 -6.39 -2.49 -5.49
CA GLN A 29 -5.67 -3.77 -5.42
C GLN A 29 -4.88 -4.05 -6.69
N GLU A 30 -5.46 -3.81 -7.87
CA GLU A 30 -4.80 -4.01 -9.16
C GLU A 30 -3.62 -3.04 -9.33
N LEU A 31 -3.84 -1.74 -9.08
CA LEU A 31 -2.78 -0.73 -9.15
C LEU A 31 -1.65 -1.00 -8.14
N ALA A 32 -2.00 -1.38 -6.91
CA ALA A 32 -1.04 -1.72 -5.87
C ALA A 32 -0.20 -2.96 -6.22
N PHE A 33 -0.81 -3.97 -6.83
CA PHE A 33 -0.10 -5.18 -7.26
C PHE A 33 1.00 -4.88 -8.27
N ASP A 34 0.78 -3.88 -9.13
CA ASP A 34 1.72 -3.41 -10.14
C ASP A 34 2.66 -2.28 -9.62
N GLY A 35 2.56 -1.88 -8.35
CA GLY A 35 3.38 -0.79 -7.76
C GLY A 35 3.01 0.62 -8.26
N ARG A 36 1.81 0.80 -8.81
CA ARG A 36 1.34 2.03 -9.46
C ARG A 36 0.75 3.02 -8.46
N PHE A 37 1.57 3.47 -7.51
CA PHE A 37 1.11 4.25 -6.35
C PHE A 37 0.64 5.66 -6.71
N LEU A 38 1.24 6.29 -7.72
CA LEU A 38 0.77 7.59 -8.22
C LEU A 38 -0.67 7.50 -8.71
N GLU A 39 -1.01 6.42 -9.41
CA GLU A 39 -2.36 6.18 -9.89
C GLU A 39 -3.34 5.82 -8.78
N VAL A 40 -2.89 5.14 -7.72
CA VAL A 40 -3.70 4.95 -6.51
C VAL A 40 -4.07 6.31 -5.91
N THR A 41 -3.10 7.20 -5.72
CA THR A 41 -3.35 8.55 -5.21
C THR A 41 -4.28 9.34 -6.14
N ALA A 42 -4.07 9.29 -7.46
CA ALA A 42 -4.91 9.97 -8.43
C ALA A 42 -6.37 9.48 -8.39
N LEU A 43 -6.57 8.16 -8.33
CA LEU A 43 -7.90 7.55 -8.21
C LEU A 43 -8.62 8.01 -6.95
N LEU A 44 -7.93 7.97 -5.79
CA LEU A 44 -8.49 8.39 -4.52
C LEU A 44 -8.85 9.89 -4.53
N ARG A 45 -7.99 10.76 -5.08
CA ARG A 45 -8.30 12.19 -5.23
C ARG A 45 -9.52 12.42 -6.12
N CYS A 46 -9.64 11.68 -7.22
CA CYS A 46 -10.79 11.80 -8.12
C CYS A 46 -12.10 11.42 -7.41
N PHE A 47 -12.07 10.38 -6.56
CA PHE A 47 -13.21 10.05 -5.70
C PHE A 47 -13.51 11.14 -4.66
N VAL A 48 -12.49 11.76 -4.05
CA VAL A 48 -12.69 12.91 -3.12
C VAL A 48 -13.36 14.07 -3.82
N GLU A 49 -12.92 14.42 -5.02
CA GLU A 49 -13.47 15.53 -5.81
C GLU A 49 -14.94 15.28 -6.18
N ARG A 50 -15.28 14.03 -6.53
CA ARG A 50 -16.62 13.66 -7.00
C ARG A 50 -17.62 13.42 -5.88
N PHE A 51 -17.20 12.79 -4.79
CA PHE A 51 -18.11 12.29 -3.75
C PHE A 51 -17.85 12.90 -2.37
N GLY A 52 -16.78 13.68 -2.20
CA GLY A 52 -16.40 14.28 -0.92
C GLY A 52 -15.55 13.36 -0.04
N ARG A 53 -14.71 13.97 0.81
CA ARG A 53 -13.73 13.27 1.64
C ARG A 53 -14.34 12.31 2.65
N SER A 54 -15.51 12.63 3.22
CA SER A 54 -16.19 11.81 4.23
C SER A 54 -16.49 10.39 3.72
N ASN A 55 -16.88 10.28 2.45
CA ASN A 55 -17.26 9.03 1.81
C ASN A 55 -16.06 8.12 1.48
N LEU A 56 -14.83 8.63 1.58
CA LEU A 56 -13.60 7.86 1.35
C LEU A 56 -12.96 7.32 2.61
N THR A 57 -13.38 7.74 3.80
CA THR A 57 -12.74 7.38 5.08
C THR A 57 -12.54 5.86 5.19
N PHE A 58 -13.56 5.08 4.81
CA PHE A 58 -13.47 3.63 4.81
C PHE A 58 -12.44 3.11 3.81
N THR A 59 -12.48 3.58 2.55
CA THR A 59 -11.58 3.09 1.48
C THR A 59 -10.14 3.45 1.75
N VAL A 60 -9.87 4.68 2.21
CA VAL A 60 -8.52 5.10 2.63
C VAL A 60 -8.02 4.24 3.79
N GLY A 61 -8.88 3.93 4.79
CA GLY A 61 -8.53 3.03 5.88
C GLY A 61 -8.19 1.59 5.44
N ARG A 62 -8.59 1.17 4.24
CA ARG A 62 -8.23 -0.15 3.68
C ARG A 62 -6.92 -0.14 2.91
N VAL A 63 -6.42 1.02 2.49
CA VAL A 63 -5.20 1.13 1.68
C VAL A 63 -4.01 0.44 2.36
N PRO A 64 -3.72 0.61 3.66
CA PRO A 64 -2.61 -0.08 4.32
C PRO A 64 -2.66 -1.60 4.16
N GLY A 65 -3.81 -2.20 4.44
CA GLY A 65 -3.99 -3.65 4.32
C GLY A 65 -3.91 -4.13 2.87
N ILE A 66 -4.37 -3.32 1.91
CA ILE A 66 -4.22 -3.64 0.49
C ILE A 66 -2.75 -3.61 0.07
N LEU A 67 -2.01 -2.57 0.43
CA LEU A 67 -0.59 -2.44 0.08
C LEU A 67 0.26 -3.52 0.75
N LEU A 68 0.00 -3.84 2.01
CA LEU A 68 0.64 -4.97 2.69
C LEU A 68 0.46 -6.27 1.89
N ASN A 69 -0.79 -6.63 1.59
CA ASN A 69 -1.13 -7.91 0.96
C ASN A 69 -0.78 -8.00 -0.53
N LYS A 70 -0.86 -6.90 -1.27
CA LYS A 70 -0.67 -6.90 -2.73
C LYS A 70 0.72 -6.51 -3.17
N TYR A 71 1.46 -5.80 -2.33
CA TYR A 71 2.77 -5.28 -2.66
C TYR A 71 3.85 -5.72 -1.67
N VAL A 72 3.72 -5.39 -0.38
CA VAL A 72 4.84 -5.53 0.57
C VAL A 72 5.36 -6.96 0.68
N TYR A 73 4.50 -7.96 0.94
CA TYR A 73 4.93 -9.36 1.02
C TYR A 73 5.58 -9.88 -0.27
N ARG A 74 5.32 -9.24 -1.40
CA ARG A 74 5.83 -9.66 -2.70
C ARG A 74 7.18 -9.04 -3.04
N TYR A 75 7.37 -7.78 -2.67
CA TYR A 75 8.51 -6.98 -3.10
C TYR A 75 9.55 -6.76 -1.99
N ALA A 76 9.22 -7.07 -0.73
CA ALA A 76 10.21 -7.15 0.33
C ALA A 76 11.08 -8.40 0.13
N ASP A 77 12.39 -8.23 0.20
CA ASP A 77 13.37 -9.32 0.21
C ASP A 77 13.59 -9.77 1.67
N ALA A 78 12.50 -10.21 2.30
CA ALA A 78 12.45 -10.57 3.71
C ALA A 78 11.44 -11.69 3.94
N SER A 79 11.63 -12.47 5.02
CA SER A 79 10.62 -13.45 5.42
C SER A 79 9.34 -12.76 5.89
N HIS A 80 8.21 -13.47 5.79
CA HIS A 80 6.92 -12.94 6.27
C HIS A 80 6.98 -12.55 7.75
N ASP A 81 7.70 -13.29 8.60
CA ASP A 81 7.86 -12.95 10.02
C ASP A 81 8.52 -11.58 10.22
N VAL A 82 9.51 -11.21 9.38
CA VAL A 82 10.16 -9.89 9.45
C VAL A 82 9.21 -8.79 8.98
N VAL A 83 8.41 -9.06 7.94
CA VAL A 83 7.39 -8.15 7.46
C VAL A 83 6.33 -7.92 8.54
N ASP A 84 5.82 -8.97 9.15
CA ASP A 84 4.79 -8.94 10.20
C ASP A 84 5.27 -8.17 11.42
N GLU A 85 6.49 -8.44 11.86
CA GLU A 85 7.11 -7.73 12.97
C GLU A 85 7.31 -6.25 12.65
N TYR A 86 7.86 -5.92 11.48
CA TYR A 86 8.00 -4.53 11.05
C TYR A 86 6.65 -3.82 11.03
N TRP A 87 5.61 -4.49 10.52
CA TRP A 87 4.26 -3.94 10.42
C TRP A 87 3.60 -3.75 11.78
N GLY A 88 3.89 -4.63 12.76
CA GLY A 88 3.39 -4.53 14.13
C GLY A 88 4.16 -3.55 15.02
N GLU A 89 5.45 -3.35 14.77
CA GLU A 89 6.31 -2.43 15.55
C GLU A 89 6.15 -0.97 15.13
N ARG A 90 5.74 -0.71 13.88
CA ARG A 90 5.71 0.63 13.31
C ARG A 90 4.31 1.09 12.95
N GLU A 91 4.10 2.40 13.02
CA GLU A 91 2.91 3.10 12.52
C GLU A 91 2.85 3.14 10.97
N ALA A 92 3.33 2.09 10.29
CA ALA A 92 3.39 2.01 8.83
C ALA A 92 2.00 2.21 8.19
N GLY A 93 0.96 1.66 8.81
CA GLY A 93 -0.41 1.85 8.34
C GLY A 93 -0.89 3.29 8.42
N GLN A 94 -0.52 4.02 9.47
CA GLN A 94 -0.89 5.44 9.60
C GLN A 94 -0.13 6.29 8.58
N ALA A 95 1.18 6.05 8.39
CA ALA A 95 1.97 6.75 7.39
C ALA A 95 1.42 6.57 5.96
N ILE A 96 0.92 5.37 5.64
CA ILE A 96 0.25 5.09 4.36
C ILE A 96 -1.06 5.88 4.24
N ILE A 97 -1.87 5.94 5.30
CA ILE A 97 -3.14 6.70 5.32
C ILE A 97 -2.86 8.18 5.07
N ASP A 98 -1.87 8.74 5.75
CA ASP A 98 -1.51 10.16 5.65
C ASP A 98 -0.98 10.50 4.25
N ALA A 99 -0.27 9.56 3.62
CA ALA A 99 0.28 9.72 2.29
C ALA A 99 -0.70 9.43 1.14
N ALA A 100 -1.82 8.73 1.41
CA ALA A 100 -2.69 8.18 0.36
C ALA A 100 -3.28 9.23 -0.59
N LEU A 101 -3.53 10.45 -0.09
CA LEU A 101 -4.10 11.57 -0.84
C LEU A 101 -3.07 12.62 -1.26
N GLU A 102 -1.82 12.48 -0.83
CA GLU A 102 -0.75 13.43 -1.08
C GLU A 102 0.09 12.99 -2.28
N GLU A 103 0.24 13.87 -3.25
CA GLU A 103 0.88 13.56 -4.53
C GLU A 103 2.33 13.12 -4.34
N GLY A 104 2.68 11.94 -4.86
CA GLY A 104 4.02 11.34 -4.75
C GLY A 104 4.42 10.84 -3.36
N GLN A 105 3.64 11.13 -2.32
CA GLN A 105 3.97 10.71 -0.95
C GLN A 105 3.77 9.21 -0.76
N LEU A 106 2.75 8.62 -1.38
CA LEU A 106 2.49 7.19 -1.24
C LEU A 106 3.66 6.36 -1.80
N ASP A 107 4.20 6.74 -2.95
CA ASP A 107 5.38 6.12 -3.55
C ASP A 107 6.62 6.24 -2.63
N THR A 108 6.85 7.45 -2.10
CA THR A 108 7.94 7.74 -1.17
C THR A 108 7.85 6.88 0.11
N VAL A 109 6.67 6.81 0.72
CA VAL A 109 6.42 6.01 1.93
C VAL A 109 6.60 4.53 1.65
N MET A 110 6.09 4.02 0.53
CA MET A 110 6.24 2.61 0.16
C MET A 110 7.69 2.24 -0.11
N GLY A 111 8.44 3.08 -0.83
CA GLY A 111 9.88 2.88 -1.04
C GLY A 111 10.66 2.84 0.27
N LYS A 112 10.32 3.73 1.22
CA LYS A 112 10.92 3.72 2.56
C LYS A 112 10.61 2.44 3.32
N ILE A 113 9.34 2.01 3.34
CA ILE A 113 8.91 0.78 4.04
C ILE A 113 9.67 -0.45 3.53
N ILE A 114 9.73 -0.65 2.21
CA ILE A 114 10.44 -1.80 1.62
C ILE A 114 11.92 -1.78 2.01
N ARG A 115 12.57 -0.61 1.90
CA ARG A 115 13.97 -0.46 2.30
C ARG A 115 14.19 -0.83 3.76
N GLU A 116 13.37 -0.32 4.67
CA GLU A 116 13.52 -0.54 6.11
C GLU A 116 13.25 -2.02 6.50
N ILE A 117 12.30 -2.69 5.83
CA ILE A 117 12.07 -4.13 6.01
C ILE A 117 13.30 -4.93 5.57
N ASN A 118 13.86 -4.63 4.41
CA ASN A 118 15.03 -5.33 3.88
C ASN A 118 16.27 -5.09 4.77
N GLU A 119 16.47 -3.87 5.25
CA GLU A 119 17.52 -3.54 6.23
C GLU A 119 17.36 -4.34 7.54
N LYS A 120 16.12 -4.47 8.03
CA LYS A 120 15.82 -5.30 9.23
C LYS A 120 16.13 -6.77 8.97
N ALA A 121 15.80 -7.31 7.80
CA ALA A 121 16.12 -8.69 7.43
C ALA A 121 17.64 -8.93 7.40
N LEU A 122 18.41 -8.03 6.76
CA LEU A 122 19.87 -8.13 6.67
C LEU A 122 20.56 -8.08 8.04
N SER A 123 20.09 -7.23 8.95
CA SER A 123 20.66 -7.12 10.29
C SER A 123 20.52 -8.44 11.08
N ARG A 124 19.39 -9.13 10.93
CA ARG A 124 19.14 -10.45 11.56
C ARG A 124 20.09 -11.52 11.05
N SER A 125 20.28 -11.59 9.73
CA SER A 125 21.22 -12.56 9.14
C SER A 125 22.66 -12.34 9.62
N THR A 126 23.05 -11.08 9.84
CA THR A 126 24.40 -10.73 10.32
C THR A 126 24.60 -11.12 11.79
N THR A 127 23.59 -10.95 12.64
CA THR A 127 23.67 -11.34 14.06
C THR A 127 23.66 -12.87 14.24
N SER A 128 22.94 -13.61 13.41
CA SER A 128 22.91 -15.08 13.45
C SER A 128 24.20 -15.75 12.95
N GLY A 129 25.05 -15.04 12.19
CA GLY A 129 26.29 -15.59 11.60
C GLY A 129 27.55 -15.51 12.47
N LEU A 130 27.50 -14.88 13.66
CA LEU A 130 28.67 -14.65 14.52
C LEU A 130 28.91 -15.72 15.61
N GLY A 131 28.18 -16.83 15.58
CA GLY A 131 28.27 -17.89 16.59
C GLY A 131 28.89 -19.18 16.06
N SER A 132 30.23 -19.26 15.96
CA SER A 132 31.09 -20.40 16.35
C SER A 132 32.50 -20.25 15.78
N PRO A 133 33.52 -19.93 16.61
CA PRO A 133 34.89 -20.38 16.34
C PRO A 133 35.13 -21.78 16.96
N PRO A 134 36.00 -22.60 16.35
CA PRO A 134 36.42 -23.90 16.89
C PRO A 134 37.24 -23.80 18.18
#